data_AF-A0A520GBQ4-F1
#
_entry.id   AF-A0A520GBQ4-F1
#
_cell.length_a   1.000
_cell.length_b   1.000
_cell.length_c   1.000
_cell.angle_alpha   90.00
_cell.angle_beta   90.00
_cell.angle_gamma   90.00
#
_symmetry.space_group_name_H-M   'P 1'
#
loop_
_entity.id
_entity.type
_entity.pdbx_description
1 polymer ?
#
loop_
_entity_poly.entity_id
_entity_poly.type
_entity_poly.pdbx_seq_one_letter_code
_entity_poly.pdbx_strand_id
1 'polypeptide(L)'
;MKQAEPWMLSARALVQAYRSRTLSPSEALQSVLARMDSQNPRINAVVTHDRDAAEAAADASTRRWAEGRALSALDGVPFTVKDNIATAGLRATCGSRLYADHVPERDELPVARLRQAGAVLVGKTNVPELALHGSTDNALFGVTRNPWNTALTPGGSSGGAVAAVAAGIAPLALATDGGGSIRRPCAHAGCVGLKPSTGRVPRSDGFPVFLHDFEVAGPIARNVDDLVLAMHEIAPWSALDSRAAGFGQMPFTVPPHIAPARIALLDALGSAPVDADSAEAAQDAWIALEELGHRRVALAPAQRAMLVQAIAAINDKAWPVLS
;
A
#
# COMPACT_ATOMS: atom_id res chain seq x y z
N MET A 1 -20.82 24.55 -4.97
CA MET A 1 -20.12 23.37 -4.42
C MET A 1 -18.91 23.86 -3.64
N LYS A 2 -18.68 23.40 -2.41
CA LYS A 2 -17.41 23.70 -1.70
C LYS A 2 -16.26 23.05 -2.48
N GLN A 3 -15.14 23.76 -2.63
CA GLN A 3 -13.93 23.21 -3.22
C GLN A 3 -13.47 22.00 -2.39
N ALA A 4 -13.06 20.91 -3.04
CA ALA A 4 -12.59 19.73 -2.32
C ALA A 4 -11.33 20.08 -1.52
N GLU A 5 -11.29 19.69 -0.24
CA GLU A 5 -10.12 19.89 0.61
C GLU A 5 -8.92 19.11 0.06
N PRO A 6 -7.68 19.63 0.14
CA PRO A 6 -6.52 18.96 -0.44
C PRO A 6 -6.30 17.51 0.02
N TRP A 7 -6.58 17.18 1.29
CA TRP A 7 -6.48 15.80 1.80
C TRP A 7 -7.40 14.79 1.10
N MET A 8 -8.48 15.26 0.47
CA MET A 8 -9.41 14.42 -0.30
C MET A 8 -8.87 14.05 -1.68
N LEU A 9 -7.94 14.84 -2.23
CA LEU A 9 -7.44 14.67 -3.59
C LEU A 9 -6.60 13.40 -3.74
N SER A 10 -6.66 12.78 -4.92
CA SER A 10 -5.75 11.69 -5.30
C SER A 10 -4.32 12.21 -5.46
N ALA A 11 -3.32 11.33 -5.44
CA ALA A 11 -1.94 11.72 -5.74
C ALA A 11 -1.83 12.37 -7.13
N ARG A 12 -2.50 11.79 -8.13
CA ARG A 12 -2.60 12.36 -9.48
C ARG A 12 -3.22 13.75 -9.50
N ALA A 13 -4.30 13.98 -8.75
CA ALA A 13 -4.97 15.28 -8.70
C ALA A 13 -4.14 16.34 -7.96
N LEU A 14 -3.42 15.96 -6.90
CA LEU A 14 -2.46 16.84 -6.22
C LEU A 14 -1.37 17.30 -7.20
N VAL A 15 -0.76 16.38 -7.94
CA VAL A 15 0.29 16.69 -8.92
C VAL A 15 -0.23 17.60 -10.03
N GLN A 16 -1.47 17.39 -10.49
CA GLN A 16 -2.12 18.30 -11.44
C GLN A 16 -2.28 19.71 -10.85
N ALA A 17 -2.72 19.82 -9.59
CA ALA A 17 -2.91 21.09 -8.90
C ALA A 17 -1.58 21.83 -8.65
N TYR A 18 -0.50 21.09 -8.35
CA TYR A 18 0.85 21.64 -8.23
C TYR A 18 1.34 22.20 -9.56
N ARG A 19 1.11 21.45 -10.65
CA ARG A 19 1.48 21.87 -12.01
C ARG A 19 0.72 23.11 -12.46
N SER A 20 -0.56 23.23 -12.14
CA SER A 20 -1.37 24.42 -12.42
C SER A 20 -1.15 25.56 -11.43
N ARG A 21 -0.30 25.37 -10.41
CA ARG A 21 -0.04 26.34 -9.33
C ARG A 21 -1.30 26.78 -8.56
N THR A 22 -2.31 25.92 -8.54
CA THR A 22 -3.56 26.16 -7.80
C THR A 22 -3.48 25.61 -6.37
N LEU A 23 -2.45 24.82 -6.09
CA LEU A 23 -2.11 24.26 -4.78
C LEU A 23 -0.60 24.05 -4.75
N SER A 24 0.03 24.14 -3.59
CA SER A 24 1.42 23.77 -3.36
C SER A 24 1.55 22.48 -2.54
N PRO A 25 2.68 21.76 -2.65
CA PRO A 25 3.02 20.64 -1.76
C PRO A 25 2.91 20.99 -0.27
N SER A 26 3.35 22.18 0.14
CA SER A 26 3.25 22.64 1.53
C SER A 26 1.78 22.76 1.98
N GLU A 27 0.90 23.37 1.17
CA GLU A 27 -0.53 23.47 1.49
C GLU A 27 -1.20 22.09 1.55
N ALA A 28 -0.85 21.18 0.64
CA ALA A 28 -1.36 19.82 0.66
C ALA A 28 -0.92 19.05 1.90
N LEU A 29 0.35 19.15 2.30
CA LEU A 29 0.85 18.54 3.53
C LEU A 29 0.12 19.10 4.75
N GLN A 30 -0.05 20.42 4.85
CA GLN A 30 -0.76 21.03 5.98
C GLN A 30 -2.20 20.51 6.09
N SER A 31 -2.89 20.36 4.97
CA SER A 31 -4.22 19.73 4.92
C SER A 31 -4.21 18.28 5.42
N VAL A 32 -3.19 17.49 5.05
CA VAL A 32 -3.02 16.10 5.50
C VAL A 32 -2.66 16.01 6.98
N LEU A 33 -1.80 16.88 7.50
CA LEU A 33 -1.44 16.92 8.92
C LEU A 33 -2.65 17.32 9.78
N ALA A 34 -3.42 18.33 9.37
CA ALA A 34 -4.67 18.68 10.04
C ALA A 34 -5.68 17.52 10.01
N ARG A 35 -5.75 16.78 8.90
CA ARG A 35 -6.58 15.58 8.80
C ARG A 35 -6.09 14.49 9.76
N MET A 36 -4.78 14.26 9.84
CA MET A 36 -4.15 13.32 10.77
C MET A 36 -4.49 13.68 12.22
N ASP A 37 -4.36 14.95 12.61
CA ASP A 37 -4.70 15.44 13.95
C ASP A 37 -6.16 15.15 14.33
N SER A 38 -7.08 15.36 13.38
CA SER A 38 -8.51 15.16 13.62
C SER A 38 -8.94 13.69 13.67
N GLN A 39 -8.30 12.80 12.91
CA GLN A 39 -8.76 11.42 12.73
C GLN A 39 -7.92 10.40 13.48
N ASN A 40 -6.59 10.56 13.50
CA ASN A 40 -5.68 9.55 14.02
C ASN A 40 -5.93 9.18 15.49
N PRO A 41 -6.32 10.09 16.40
CA PRO A 41 -6.67 9.72 17.78
C PRO A 41 -7.81 8.70 17.90
N ARG A 42 -8.69 8.61 16.89
CA ARG A 42 -9.84 7.69 16.88
C ARG A 42 -9.54 6.36 16.21
N ILE A 43 -8.60 6.33 15.26
CA ILE A 43 -8.32 5.16 14.42
C ILE A 43 -6.94 4.55 14.64
N ASN A 44 -6.01 5.28 15.26
CA ASN A 44 -4.65 4.83 15.57
C ASN A 44 -3.93 4.23 14.35
N ALA A 45 -3.92 4.98 13.23
CA ALA A 45 -3.40 4.53 11.95
C ALA A 45 -1.90 4.82 11.81
N VAL A 46 -1.46 6.02 12.17
CA VAL A 46 -0.06 6.49 12.15
C VAL A 46 0.49 6.48 13.58
N VAL A 47 1.61 5.80 13.82
CA VAL A 47 2.17 5.53 15.16
C VAL A 47 3.51 6.22 15.42
N THR A 48 4.24 6.56 14.36
CA THR A 48 5.48 7.34 14.43
C THR A 48 5.45 8.37 13.32
N HIS A 49 5.81 9.62 13.60
CA HIS A 49 5.93 10.66 12.58
C HIS A 49 6.99 11.71 12.98
N ASP A 50 7.53 12.40 12.00
CA ASP A 50 8.39 13.57 12.18
C ASP A 50 7.81 14.69 11.32
N ARG A 51 7.15 15.64 11.99
CA ARG A 51 6.43 16.73 11.31
C ARG A 51 7.40 17.72 10.68
N ASP A 52 8.43 18.09 11.42
CA ASP A 52 9.43 19.06 10.97
C ASP A 52 10.14 18.53 9.71
N ALA A 53 10.48 17.24 9.67
CA ALA A 53 11.05 16.63 8.48
C ALA A 53 10.06 16.57 7.31
N ALA A 54 8.78 16.27 7.56
CA ALA A 54 7.75 16.27 6.52
C ALA A 54 7.54 17.68 5.93
N GLU A 55 7.44 18.69 6.79
CA GLU A 55 7.27 20.10 6.41
C GLU A 55 8.47 20.61 5.62
N ALA A 56 9.70 20.35 6.08
CA ALA A 56 10.91 20.70 5.35
C ALA A 56 10.97 20.04 3.96
N ALA A 57 10.53 18.78 3.84
CA ALA A 57 10.45 18.08 2.56
C ALA A 57 9.39 18.68 1.63
N ALA A 58 8.21 19.03 2.16
CA ALA A 58 7.16 19.69 1.39
C ALA A 58 7.58 21.10 0.94
N ASP A 59 8.25 21.88 1.77
CA ASP A 59 8.78 23.20 1.40
C ASP A 59 9.84 23.10 0.30
N ALA A 60 10.71 22.09 0.38
CA ALA A 60 11.67 21.81 -0.68
C ALA A 60 10.97 21.46 -2.00
N SER A 61 9.90 20.66 -1.94
CA SER A 61 9.07 20.36 -3.12
C SER A 61 8.35 21.59 -3.66
N THR A 62 7.76 22.42 -2.80
CA THR A 62 7.12 23.68 -3.18
C THR A 62 8.06 24.60 -3.95
N ARG A 63 9.31 24.74 -3.50
CA ARG A 63 10.34 25.49 -4.25
C ARG A 63 10.61 24.88 -5.62
N ARG A 64 10.78 23.55 -5.70
CA ARG A 64 11.00 22.85 -6.98
C ARG A 64 9.85 23.04 -7.96
N TRP A 65 8.61 22.98 -7.50
CA TRP A 65 7.43 23.24 -8.33
C TRP A 65 7.35 24.70 -8.80
N ALA A 66 7.66 25.67 -7.93
CA ALA A 66 7.70 27.08 -8.30
C ALA A 66 8.75 27.36 -9.40
N GLU A 67 9.90 26.68 -9.32
CA GLU A 67 11.03 26.78 -10.25
C GLU A 67 10.90 25.88 -11.49
N GLY A 68 9.81 25.09 -11.61
CA GLY A 68 9.58 24.21 -12.77
C GLY A 68 10.51 23.00 -12.84
N ARG A 69 11.04 22.55 -11.71
CA ARG A 69 12.05 21.48 -11.57
C ARG A 69 11.63 20.38 -10.60
N ALA A 70 10.37 19.99 -10.67
CA ALA A 70 9.84 18.83 -9.94
C ALA A 70 10.65 17.56 -10.29
N LEU A 71 10.94 16.73 -9.30
CA LEU A 71 11.79 15.54 -9.42
C LEU A 71 11.11 14.39 -10.16
N SER A 72 9.81 14.23 -9.96
CA SER A 72 9.03 13.18 -10.60
C SER A 72 7.53 13.49 -10.60
N ALA A 73 6.72 12.53 -11.04
CA ALA A 73 5.27 12.58 -10.95
C ALA A 73 4.71 12.35 -9.53
N LEU A 74 5.57 12.18 -8.52
CA LEU A 74 5.22 12.11 -7.10
C LEU A 74 5.86 13.21 -6.25
N ASP A 75 6.58 14.17 -6.86
CA ASP A 75 7.23 15.23 -6.11
C ASP A 75 6.19 16.06 -5.32
N GLY A 76 6.31 16.05 -4.00
CA GLY A 76 5.41 16.76 -3.08
C GLY A 76 4.15 15.99 -2.69
N VAL A 77 3.98 14.75 -3.16
CA VAL A 77 2.81 13.92 -2.80
C VAL A 77 3.04 13.32 -1.40
N PRO A 78 2.11 13.52 -0.44
CA PRO A 78 2.20 12.88 0.87
C PRO A 78 2.04 11.36 0.77
N PHE A 79 2.84 10.60 1.53
CA PHE A 79 2.69 9.14 1.65
C PHE A 79 2.99 8.65 3.07
N THR A 80 2.46 7.49 3.43
CA THR A 80 2.79 6.79 4.68
C THR A 80 3.53 5.49 4.38
N VAL A 81 4.23 4.95 5.38
CA VAL A 81 5.01 3.71 5.26
C VAL A 81 4.59 2.74 6.36
N LYS A 82 4.35 1.48 6.04
CA LYS A 82 4.07 0.44 7.04
C LYS A 82 5.23 0.29 8.01
N ASP A 83 4.95 0.14 9.30
CA ASP A 83 5.99 0.17 10.34
C ASP A 83 7.04 -0.95 10.22
N ASN A 84 6.73 -2.05 9.53
CA ASN A 84 7.67 -3.14 9.25
C ASN A 84 8.58 -2.91 8.02
N ILE A 85 8.62 -1.69 7.49
CA ILE A 85 9.55 -1.27 6.44
C ILE A 85 10.54 -0.29 7.08
N ALA A 86 11.84 -0.53 6.88
CA ALA A 86 12.89 0.30 7.44
C ALA A 86 12.82 1.73 6.87
N THR A 87 13.00 2.73 7.72
CA THR A 87 12.87 4.14 7.36
C THR A 87 13.85 4.95 8.18
N ALA A 88 14.83 5.58 7.53
CA ALA A 88 15.89 6.31 8.18
C ALA A 88 15.33 7.43 9.05
N GLY A 89 15.80 7.51 10.30
CA GLY A 89 15.44 8.60 11.22
C GLY A 89 14.04 8.51 11.85
N LEU A 90 13.23 7.51 11.51
CA LEU A 90 11.95 7.23 12.17
C LEU A 90 11.97 5.88 12.86
N ARG A 91 11.38 5.79 14.05
CA ARG A 91 11.19 4.50 14.72
C ARG A 91 10.47 3.52 13.80
N ALA A 92 11.10 2.37 13.58
CA ALA A 92 10.53 1.25 12.85
C ALA A 92 10.49 0.06 13.82
N THR A 93 9.31 -0.28 14.32
CA THR A 93 9.20 -1.17 15.48
C THR A 93 8.60 -2.53 15.13
N CYS A 94 8.13 -2.71 13.90
CA CYS A 94 7.33 -3.85 13.49
C CYS A 94 6.15 -4.13 14.44
N GLY A 95 5.61 -3.11 15.12
CA GLY A 95 4.61 -3.26 16.17
C GLY A 95 5.03 -4.14 17.35
N SER A 96 6.33 -4.38 17.55
CA SER A 96 6.86 -5.24 18.61
C SER A 96 7.63 -4.45 19.66
N ARG A 97 7.51 -4.85 20.93
CA ARG A 97 8.32 -4.29 22.02
C ARG A 97 9.81 -4.57 21.84
N LEU A 98 10.17 -5.63 21.10
CA LEU A 98 11.56 -5.95 20.79
C LEU A 98 12.29 -4.82 20.05
N TYR A 99 11.57 -4.11 19.18
CA TYR A 99 12.10 -3.02 18.38
C TYR A 99 11.51 -1.67 18.78
N ALA A 100 11.03 -1.53 20.03
CA ALA A 100 10.31 -0.34 20.48
C ALA A 100 11.07 0.96 20.18
N ASP A 101 12.38 0.97 20.43
CA ASP A 101 13.24 2.15 20.24
C ASP A 101 14.15 2.03 19.00
N HIS A 102 13.89 1.07 18.11
CA HIS A 102 14.72 0.87 16.92
C HIS A 102 14.48 1.98 15.89
N VAL A 103 15.52 2.74 15.59
CA VAL A 103 15.55 3.74 14.52
C VAL A 103 16.56 3.29 13.47
N PRO A 104 16.13 2.88 12.27
CA PRO A 104 17.03 2.50 11.19
C PRO A 104 17.94 3.65 10.77
N GLU A 105 19.19 3.34 10.39
CA GLU A 105 20.12 4.30 9.79
C GLU A 105 19.86 4.53 8.30
N ARG A 106 19.18 3.59 7.64
CA ARG A 106 18.90 3.60 6.21
C ARG A 106 17.43 3.34 5.93
N ASP A 107 16.94 3.96 4.87
CA ASP A 107 15.67 3.62 4.27
C ASP A 107 15.76 2.25 3.62
N GLU A 108 14.70 1.46 3.70
CA GLU A 108 14.54 0.34 2.77
C GLU A 108 14.41 0.89 1.34
N LEU A 109 14.96 0.18 0.35
CA LEU A 109 15.07 0.68 -1.03
C LEU A 109 13.76 1.29 -1.62
N PRO A 110 12.55 0.71 -1.44
CA PRO A 110 11.33 1.33 -1.94
C PRO A 110 10.99 2.67 -1.25
N VAL A 111 11.33 2.84 0.03
CA VAL A 111 11.18 4.12 0.75
C VAL A 111 12.17 5.15 0.22
N ALA A 112 13.43 4.74 0.05
CA ALA A 112 14.48 5.60 -0.50
C ALA A 112 14.07 6.15 -1.87
N ARG A 113 13.49 5.31 -2.74
CA ARG A 113 13.01 5.70 -4.07
C ARG A 113 11.87 6.70 -4.02
N LEU A 114 10.87 6.50 -3.15
CA LEU A 114 9.79 7.48 -2.99
C LEU A 114 10.32 8.83 -2.50
N ARG A 115 11.27 8.84 -1.56
CA ARG A 115 11.90 10.09 -1.08
C ARG A 115 12.76 10.75 -2.16
N GLN A 116 13.51 9.98 -2.95
CA GLN A 116 14.29 10.47 -4.09
C GLN A 116 13.40 11.05 -5.20
N ALA A 117 12.21 10.49 -5.40
CA ALA A 117 11.16 11.01 -6.27
C ALA A 117 10.51 12.31 -5.74
N GLY A 118 10.88 12.75 -4.53
CA GLY A 118 10.35 13.96 -3.89
C GLY A 118 9.04 13.76 -3.14
N ALA A 119 8.55 12.53 -2.99
CA ALA A 119 7.37 12.25 -2.18
C ALA A 119 7.64 12.59 -0.71
N VAL A 120 6.60 13.05 0.00
CA VAL A 120 6.70 13.57 1.36
C VAL A 120 6.22 12.52 2.35
N LEU A 121 7.14 12.00 3.16
CA LEU A 121 6.81 10.99 4.16
C LEU A 121 6.07 11.63 5.35
N VAL A 122 4.83 11.20 5.58
CA VAL A 122 3.98 11.67 6.69
C VAL A 122 4.27 10.90 7.98
N GLY A 123 4.52 9.59 7.89
CA GLY A 123 4.78 8.78 9.07
C GLY A 123 4.71 7.27 8.84
N LYS A 124 4.98 6.52 9.92
CA LYS A 124 4.89 5.06 10.00
C LYS A 124 3.49 4.63 10.44
N THR A 125 2.93 3.64 9.75
CA THR A 125 1.57 3.15 10.01
C THR A 125 1.58 1.86 10.83
N ASN A 126 0.60 1.73 11.72
CA ASN A 126 0.50 0.63 12.68
C ASN A 126 0.40 -0.73 11.97
N VAL A 127 0.90 -1.75 12.66
CA VAL A 127 0.92 -3.15 12.22
C VAL A 127 0.61 -4.05 13.41
N PRO A 128 0.09 -5.27 13.24
CA PRO A 128 0.20 -6.26 14.31
C PRO A 128 1.67 -6.61 14.57
N GLU A 129 1.95 -7.16 15.74
CA GLU A 129 3.31 -7.55 16.11
C GLU A 129 3.97 -8.42 15.02
N LEU A 130 5.16 -7.99 14.58
CA LEU A 130 5.95 -8.58 13.49
C LEU A 130 5.24 -8.65 12.13
N ALA A 131 4.10 -7.96 11.98
CA ALA A 131 3.23 -8.03 10.82
C ALA A 131 2.63 -9.44 10.55
N LEU A 132 2.53 -10.29 11.58
CA LEU A 132 2.13 -11.70 11.48
C LEU A 132 0.67 -11.97 11.94
N HIS A 133 -0.24 -11.00 11.76
CA HIS A 133 -1.65 -11.21 12.13
C HIS A 133 -2.65 -10.55 11.15
N GLY A 134 -3.90 -11.05 11.21
CA GLY A 134 -5.01 -10.65 10.33
C GLY A 134 -5.79 -9.42 10.78
N SER A 135 -5.65 -9.00 12.04
CA SER A 135 -6.04 -7.67 12.53
C SER A 135 -4.80 -6.82 12.78
N THR A 136 -5.01 -5.52 12.99
CA THR A 136 -3.94 -4.59 13.36
C THR A 136 -4.13 -4.12 14.79
N ASP A 137 -3.47 -4.81 15.69
CA ASP A 137 -3.34 -4.51 17.10
C ASP A 137 -2.02 -5.07 17.64
N ASN A 138 -1.42 -4.37 18.60
CA ASN A 138 -0.20 -4.82 19.25
C ASN A 138 -0.04 -4.21 20.64
N ALA A 139 0.88 -4.75 21.44
CA ALA A 139 1.12 -4.35 22.82
C ALA A 139 1.90 -3.03 22.99
N LEU A 140 2.35 -2.40 21.89
CA LEU A 140 3.12 -1.15 21.89
C LEU A 140 2.25 0.07 21.62
N PHE A 141 1.41 0.01 20.59
CA PHE A 141 0.57 1.11 20.11
C PHE A 141 -0.93 0.84 20.27
N GLY A 142 -1.34 -0.39 20.58
CA GLY A 142 -2.75 -0.76 20.67
C GLY A 142 -3.41 -1.01 19.31
N VAL A 143 -4.75 -0.95 19.30
CA VAL A 143 -5.60 -1.38 18.18
C VAL A 143 -5.77 -0.25 17.16
N THR A 144 -5.65 -0.56 15.86
CA THR A 144 -6.11 0.30 14.76
C THR A 144 -7.57 -0.01 14.42
N ARG A 145 -8.39 1.02 14.22
CA ARG A 145 -9.82 0.90 13.90
C ARG A 145 -10.11 1.21 12.43
N ASN A 146 -11.15 0.59 11.89
CA ASN A 146 -11.60 0.87 10.52
C ASN A 146 -12.26 2.27 10.45
N PRO A 147 -11.84 3.16 9.52
CA PRO A 147 -12.46 4.48 9.38
C PRO A 147 -13.94 4.47 8.99
N TRP A 148 -14.42 3.42 8.31
CA TRP A 148 -15.83 3.27 7.94
C TRP A 148 -16.72 2.91 9.13
N ASN A 149 -16.17 2.17 10.10
CA ASN A 149 -16.83 1.84 11.35
C ASN A 149 -15.78 1.52 12.41
N THR A 150 -15.63 2.39 13.40
CA THR A 150 -14.59 2.27 14.43
C THR A 150 -14.76 1.08 15.38
N ALA A 151 -15.89 0.36 15.32
CA ALA A 151 -16.07 -0.90 16.04
C ALA A 151 -15.40 -2.08 15.33
N LEU A 152 -15.02 -1.94 14.06
CA LEU A 152 -14.48 -3.01 13.22
C LEU A 152 -12.97 -2.89 12.99
N THR A 153 -12.37 -4.00 12.58
CA THR A 153 -10.97 -4.07 12.15
C THR A 153 -10.81 -3.52 10.72
N PRO A 154 -9.74 -2.76 10.42
CA PRO A 154 -9.35 -2.45 9.04
C PRO A 154 -8.69 -3.65 8.34
N GLY A 155 -8.61 -4.81 9.02
CA GLY A 155 -7.82 -5.96 8.57
C GLY A 155 -6.34 -5.78 8.89
N GLY A 156 -5.52 -6.69 8.37
CA GLY A 156 -4.09 -6.75 8.67
C GLY A 156 -3.31 -7.61 7.67
N SER A 157 -1.98 -7.53 7.65
CA SER A 157 -1.17 -6.80 8.64
C SER A 157 -0.91 -5.32 8.31
N SER A 158 -1.43 -4.78 7.21
CA SER A 158 -1.29 -3.37 6.84
C SER A 158 -2.52 -2.51 7.20
N GLY A 159 -3.17 -2.82 8.33
CA GLY A 159 -4.40 -2.14 8.76
C GLY A 159 -4.20 -0.65 9.01
N GLY A 160 -3.06 -0.23 9.58
CA GLY A 160 -2.72 1.19 9.73
C GLY A 160 -2.62 1.91 8.38
N ALA A 161 -2.02 1.27 7.38
CA ALA A 161 -1.85 1.84 6.04
C ALA A 161 -3.19 2.08 5.35
N VAL A 162 -4.08 1.09 5.34
CA VAL A 162 -5.41 1.26 4.72
C VAL A 162 -6.30 2.21 5.52
N ALA A 163 -6.19 2.21 6.86
CA ALA A 163 -6.93 3.15 7.69
C ALA A 163 -6.48 4.59 7.44
N ALA A 164 -5.17 4.83 7.28
CA ALA A 164 -4.63 6.13 6.92
C ALA A 164 -5.16 6.60 5.56
N VAL A 165 -5.01 5.76 4.52
CA VAL A 165 -5.45 6.10 3.14
C VAL A 165 -6.96 6.34 3.05
N ALA A 166 -7.77 5.47 3.67
CA ALA A 166 -9.23 5.61 3.68
C ALA A 166 -9.70 6.83 4.48
N ALA A 167 -9.01 7.17 5.58
CA ALA A 167 -9.31 8.36 6.37
C ALA A 167 -8.81 9.67 5.73
N GLY A 168 -8.01 9.62 4.66
CA GLY A 168 -7.42 10.80 4.03
C GLY A 168 -6.10 11.27 4.67
N ILE A 169 -5.48 10.42 5.51
CA ILE A 169 -4.14 10.64 6.07
C ILE A 169 -3.12 10.14 5.04
N ALA A 170 -2.89 11.00 4.04
CA ALA A 170 -2.16 10.75 2.79
C ALA A 170 -2.95 9.96 1.71
N PRO A 171 -2.73 10.25 0.41
CA PRO A 171 -3.32 9.50 -0.71
C PRO A 171 -2.64 8.16 -0.99
N LEU A 172 -1.40 7.97 -0.52
CA LEU A 172 -0.56 6.80 -0.80
C LEU A 172 -0.02 6.19 0.48
N ALA A 173 0.10 4.87 0.50
CA ALA A 173 0.87 4.15 1.49
C ALA A 173 1.73 3.07 0.85
N LEU A 174 2.93 2.87 1.37
CA LEU A 174 3.80 1.75 1.05
C LEU A 174 3.64 0.67 2.13
N ALA A 175 3.38 -0.56 1.71
CA ALA A 175 3.12 -1.68 2.60
C ALA A 175 3.77 -2.98 2.11
N THR A 176 3.59 -4.06 2.87
CA THR A 176 4.08 -5.41 2.58
C THR A 176 2.96 -6.43 2.58
N ASP A 177 3.05 -7.45 1.71
CA ASP A 177 2.09 -8.55 1.58
C ASP A 177 2.82 -9.87 1.31
N GLY A 178 2.71 -10.81 2.25
CA GLY A 178 3.10 -12.21 2.07
C GLY A 178 1.91 -13.17 2.04
N GLY A 179 0.95 -12.98 2.96
CA GLY A 179 -0.26 -13.81 3.06
C GLY A 179 -1.57 -13.06 2.79
N GLY A 180 -1.52 -11.92 2.10
CA GLY A 180 -2.70 -11.06 1.86
C GLY A 180 -2.66 -9.73 2.60
N SER A 181 -1.53 -9.36 3.21
CA SER A 181 -1.45 -8.18 4.08
C SER A 181 -1.61 -6.82 3.40
N ILE A 182 -1.64 -6.73 2.07
CA ILE A 182 -2.09 -5.54 1.32
C ILE A 182 -3.54 -5.78 0.86
N ARG A 183 -3.78 -6.90 0.17
CA ARG A 183 -5.05 -7.17 -0.51
C ARG A 183 -6.25 -7.28 0.44
N ARG A 184 -6.09 -8.03 1.54
CA ARG A 184 -7.14 -8.26 2.54
C ARG A 184 -7.55 -6.96 3.25
N PRO A 185 -6.64 -6.18 3.87
CA PRO A 185 -7.03 -4.93 4.50
C PRO A 185 -7.60 -3.91 3.50
N CYS A 186 -7.14 -3.91 2.23
CA CYS A 186 -7.76 -3.06 1.20
C CYS A 186 -9.23 -3.39 0.97
N ALA A 187 -9.60 -4.68 0.93
CA ALA A 187 -10.99 -5.11 0.83
C ALA A 187 -11.82 -4.69 2.04
N HIS A 188 -11.24 -4.67 3.25
CA HIS A 188 -11.94 -4.26 4.48
C HIS A 188 -12.16 -2.74 4.57
N ALA A 189 -11.26 -1.94 4.00
CA ALA A 189 -11.25 -0.48 4.15
C ALA A 189 -11.61 0.26 2.85
N GLY A 190 -12.06 -0.44 1.80
CA GLY A 190 -12.45 0.17 0.53
C GLY A 190 -11.30 0.86 -0.19
N CYS A 191 -10.07 0.33 -0.05
CA CYS A 191 -8.88 0.83 -0.75
C CYS A 191 -8.53 -0.09 -1.93
N VAL A 192 -7.67 0.40 -2.83
CA VAL A 192 -6.99 -0.45 -3.81
C VAL A 192 -5.56 -0.71 -3.35
N GLY A 193 -5.08 -1.94 -3.54
CA GLY A 193 -3.71 -2.31 -3.17
C GLY A 193 -3.15 -3.33 -4.12
N LEU A 194 -1.87 -3.16 -4.47
CA LEU A 194 -1.18 -4.06 -5.39
C LEU A 194 -0.16 -4.90 -4.63
N LYS A 195 -0.35 -6.21 -4.61
CA LYS A 195 0.71 -7.17 -4.30
C LYS A 195 1.40 -7.56 -5.63
N PRO A 196 2.56 -7.00 -5.96
CA PRO A 196 3.23 -7.35 -7.21
C PRO A 196 3.81 -8.78 -7.14
N SER A 197 4.35 -9.23 -8.27
CA SER A 197 5.14 -10.46 -8.34
C SER A 197 6.42 -10.33 -7.49
N THR A 198 6.89 -11.44 -6.90
CA THR A 198 8.14 -11.47 -6.13
C THR A 198 9.31 -10.98 -6.97
N GLY A 199 10.08 -10.01 -6.45
CA GLY A 199 11.20 -9.37 -7.15
C GLY A 199 10.82 -8.20 -8.05
N ARG A 200 9.52 -7.90 -8.25
CA ARG A 200 9.10 -6.77 -9.08
C ARG A 200 9.37 -5.41 -8.44
N VAL A 201 9.26 -5.34 -7.11
CA VAL A 201 9.69 -4.18 -6.32
C VAL A 201 10.93 -4.64 -5.57
N PRO A 202 12.14 -4.24 -6.02
CA PRO A 202 13.38 -4.62 -5.37
C PRO A 202 13.44 -4.08 -3.93
N ARG A 203 13.91 -4.91 -3.01
CA ARG A 203 14.06 -4.57 -1.59
C ARG A 203 15.51 -4.77 -1.14
N SER A 204 16.02 -3.83 -0.35
CA SER A 204 17.31 -3.95 0.35
C SER A 204 17.26 -3.08 1.61
N ASP A 205 18.17 -3.34 2.55
CA ASP A 205 18.30 -2.55 3.79
C ASP A 205 17.03 -2.58 4.68
N GLY A 206 16.24 -3.65 4.57
CA GLY A 206 15.01 -3.87 5.36
C GLY A 206 15.24 -4.71 6.61
N PHE A 207 14.16 -5.01 7.33
CA PHE A 207 14.16 -5.98 8.41
C PHE A 207 14.54 -7.39 7.92
N PRO A 208 14.96 -8.30 8.81
CA PRO A 208 15.04 -9.72 8.50
C PRO A 208 13.74 -10.21 7.85
N VAL A 209 13.87 -10.99 6.78
CA VAL A 209 12.71 -11.45 6.00
C VAL A 209 11.96 -12.52 6.80
N PHE A 210 10.71 -12.22 7.19
CA PHE A 210 9.90 -13.12 8.03
C PHE A 210 9.13 -14.16 7.21
N LEU A 211 8.64 -13.79 6.01
CA LEU A 211 7.83 -14.68 5.16
C LEU A 211 8.56 -15.11 3.87
N HIS A 212 9.90 -15.14 3.90
CA HIS A 212 10.76 -15.49 2.77
C HIS A 212 10.31 -14.88 1.43
N ASP A 213 10.17 -15.69 0.38
CA ASP A 213 9.85 -15.25 -0.97
C ASP A 213 8.37 -14.87 -1.17
N PHE A 214 7.53 -15.04 -0.15
CA PHE A 214 6.14 -14.58 -0.18
C PHE A 214 6.06 -13.07 0.03
N GLU A 215 6.94 -12.49 0.86
CA GLU A 215 6.86 -11.09 1.24
C GLU A 215 7.31 -10.15 0.12
N VAL A 216 6.39 -9.33 -0.37
CA VAL A 216 6.70 -8.26 -1.32
C VAL A 216 6.26 -6.90 -0.79
N ALA A 217 6.97 -5.85 -1.20
CA ALA A 217 6.52 -4.48 -1.00
C ALA A 217 5.56 -4.05 -2.13
N GLY A 218 4.56 -3.25 -1.80
CA GLY A 218 3.59 -2.76 -2.77
C GLY A 218 2.80 -1.54 -2.27
N PRO A 219 2.22 -0.75 -3.18
CA PRO A 219 1.47 0.43 -2.84
C PRO A 219 0.01 0.13 -2.48
N ILE A 220 -0.56 1.04 -1.70
CA ILE A 220 -1.99 1.16 -1.36
C ILE A 220 -2.43 2.59 -1.68
N ALA A 221 -3.62 2.74 -2.26
CA ALA A 221 -4.20 4.03 -2.65
C ALA A 221 -5.74 3.98 -2.67
N ARG A 222 -6.38 5.09 -3.02
CA ARG A 222 -7.83 5.17 -3.26
C ARG A 222 -8.25 4.86 -4.70
N ASN A 223 -7.30 4.85 -5.64
CA ASN A 223 -7.56 4.58 -7.05
C ASN A 223 -6.34 3.92 -7.72
N VAL A 224 -6.57 3.28 -8.87
CA VAL A 224 -5.54 2.51 -9.59
C VAL A 224 -4.44 3.41 -10.16
N ASP A 225 -4.77 4.60 -10.63
CA ASP A 225 -3.79 5.55 -11.19
C ASP A 225 -2.69 5.90 -10.18
N ASP A 226 -3.06 6.12 -8.93
CA ASP A 226 -2.12 6.42 -7.85
C ASP A 226 -1.21 5.20 -7.54
N LEU A 227 -1.72 3.96 -7.65
CA LEU A 227 -0.88 2.77 -7.56
C LEU A 227 0.16 2.73 -8.69
N VAL A 228 -0.24 3.11 -9.92
CA VAL A 228 0.65 3.16 -11.09
C VAL A 228 1.75 4.19 -10.89
N LEU A 229 1.42 5.39 -10.36
CA LEU A 229 2.42 6.40 -10.02
C LEU A 229 3.45 5.87 -9.01
N ALA A 230 2.99 5.23 -7.93
CA ALA A 230 3.89 4.63 -6.95
C ALA A 230 4.76 3.53 -7.56
N MET A 231 4.17 2.64 -8.37
CA MET A 231 4.90 1.55 -9.01
C MET A 231 5.99 2.04 -9.98
N HIS A 232 5.77 3.14 -10.71
CA HIS A 232 6.81 3.70 -11.57
C HIS A 232 8.09 4.07 -10.79
N GLU A 233 7.95 4.56 -9.56
CA GLU A 233 9.10 4.95 -8.74
C GLU A 233 9.76 3.75 -8.03
N ILE A 234 8.97 2.77 -7.56
CA ILE A 234 9.50 1.69 -6.72
C ILE A 234 9.86 0.41 -7.48
N ALA A 235 9.33 0.19 -8.68
CA ALA A 235 9.57 -1.02 -9.49
C ALA A 235 10.85 -1.05 -10.36
N PRO A 236 11.59 0.05 -10.62
CA PRO A 236 12.82 -0.03 -11.42
C PRO A 236 13.79 -1.09 -10.90
N TRP A 237 14.54 -1.75 -11.78
CA TRP A 237 15.45 -2.82 -11.36
C TRP A 237 16.53 -2.34 -10.38
N SER A 238 17.05 -3.25 -9.55
CA SER A 238 18.20 -3.00 -8.67
C SER A 238 19.01 -4.27 -8.49
N ALA A 239 20.34 -4.14 -8.53
CA ALA A 239 21.26 -5.23 -8.22
C ALA A 239 21.31 -5.59 -6.72
N LEU A 240 20.75 -4.73 -5.84
CA LEU A 240 20.75 -4.93 -4.40
C LEU A 240 19.77 -6.02 -3.95
N ASP A 241 18.83 -6.42 -4.80
CA ASP A 241 17.90 -7.52 -4.56
C ASP A 241 18.08 -8.60 -5.63
N SER A 242 18.62 -9.75 -5.24
CA SER A 242 18.81 -10.88 -6.16
C SER A 242 17.49 -11.40 -6.75
N ARG A 243 16.35 -11.19 -6.06
CA ARG A 243 15.03 -11.59 -6.57
C ARG A 243 14.59 -10.75 -7.77
N ALA A 244 15.11 -9.53 -7.90
CA ALA A 244 14.81 -8.66 -9.04
C ALA A 244 15.43 -9.15 -10.35
N ALA A 245 16.36 -10.11 -10.30
CA ALA A 245 17.00 -10.68 -11.50
C ALA A 245 15.99 -11.25 -12.50
N GLY A 246 14.88 -11.84 -12.03
CA GLY A 246 13.83 -12.40 -12.89
C GLY A 246 13.08 -11.36 -13.74
N PHE A 247 13.10 -10.09 -13.34
CA PHE A 247 12.54 -8.99 -14.12
C PHE A 247 13.57 -8.30 -15.01
N GLY A 248 14.86 -8.45 -14.71
CA GLY A 248 15.93 -7.67 -15.32
C GLY A 248 15.60 -6.17 -15.33
N GLN A 249 16.06 -5.44 -16.33
CA GLN A 249 15.76 -4.01 -16.49
C GLN A 249 14.38 -3.73 -17.10
N MET A 250 13.42 -4.67 -17.04
CA MET A 250 12.11 -4.50 -17.64
C MET A 250 11.34 -3.36 -16.94
N PRO A 251 10.96 -2.28 -17.65
CA PRO A 251 10.26 -1.14 -17.06
C PRO A 251 8.88 -1.55 -16.56
N PHE A 252 8.33 -0.78 -15.62
CA PHE A 252 6.91 -0.85 -15.28
C PHE A 252 6.10 0.00 -16.25
N THR A 253 5.20 -0.67 -16.97
CA THR A 253 4.34 -0.06 -17.97
C THR A 253 2.93 -0.58 -17.76
N VAL A 254 1.96 0.31 -17.95
CA VAL A 254 0.55 -0.03 -18.05
C VAL A 254 0.13 0.28 -19.49
N PRO A 255 -0.42 -0.69 -20.23
CA PRO A 255 -0.84 -0.45 -21.60
C PRO A 255 -1.99 0.58 -21.61
N PRO A 256 -2.00 1.54 -22.55
CA PRO A 256 -3.04 2.56 -22.64
C PRO A 256 -4.41 1.97 -23.03
N HIS A 257 -4.40 0.79 -23.66
CA HIS A 257 -5.58 0.04 -24.05
C HIS A 257 -5.44 -1.39 -23.59
N ILE A 258 -6.47 -1.91 -22.93
CA ILE A 258 -6.57 -3.32 -22.54
C ILE A 258 -7.46 -4.00 -23.57
N ALA A 259 -6.91 -4.98 -24.30
CA ALA A 259 -7.70 -5.80 -25.19
C ALA A 259 -8.65 -6.71 -24.38
N PRO A 260 -9.82 -7.07 -24.93
CA PRO A 260 -10.69 -8.10 -24.37
C PRO A 260 -9.91 -9.33 -23.88
N ALA A 261 -10.09 -9.65 -22.60
CA ALA A 261 -9.34 -10.71 -21.92
C ALA A 261 -10.23 -11.91 -21.59
N ARG A 262 -9.60 -13.06 -21.36
CA ARG A 262 -10.24 -14.27 -20.83
C ARG A 262 -10.07 -14.29 -19.32
N ILE A 263 -11.16 -14.22 -18.56
CA ILE A 263 -11.14 -14.09 -17.11
C ILE A 263 -11.84 -15.29 -16.48
N ALA A 264 -11.15 -15.97 -15.57
CA ALA A 264 -11.74 -17.00 -14.74
C ALA A 264 -12.25 -16.39 -13.43
N LEU A 265 -13.57 -16.41 -13.23
CA LEU A 265 -14.18 -16.07 -11.94
C LEU A 265 -14.35 -17.34 -11.11
N LEU A 266 -13.76 -17.33 -9.92
CA LEU A 266 -13.88 -18.40 -8.92
C LEU A 266 -14.87 -17.96 -7.86
N ASP A 267 -16.01 -18.64 -7.76
CA ASP A 267 -17.02 -18.32 -6.75
C ASP A 267 -16.55 -18.67 -5.32
N ALA A 268 -15.64 -19.66 -5.21
CA ALA A 268 -14.94 -20.02 -3.97
C ALA A 268 -13.61 -20.71 -4.27
N LEU A 269 -12.69 -20.69 -3.30
CA LEU A 269 -11.45 -21.46 -3.31
C LEU A 269 -11.65 -22.76 -2.50
N GLY A 270 -11.95 -23.86 -3.19
CA GLY A 270 -12.27 -25.12 -2.53
C GLY A 270 -13.58 -25.02 -1.75
N SER A 271 -13.57 -25.43 -0.49
CA SER A 271 -14.71 -25.32 0.44
C SER A 271 -14.64 -24.08 1.34
N ALA A 272 -13.74 -23.13 1.06
CA ALA A 272 -13.63 -21.90 1.85
C ALA A 272 -14.95 -21.10 1.77
N PRO A 273 -15.51 -20.66 2.91
CA PRO A 273 -16.75 -19.90 2.92
C PRO A 273 -16.56 -18.53 2.26
N VAL A 274 -17.61 -18.06 1.61
CA VAL A 274 -17.70 -16.73 1.00
C VAL A 274 -19.04 -16.14 1.43
N ASP A 275 -19.02 -14.94 2.01
CA ASP A 275 -20.23 -14.24 2.41
C ASP A 275 -21.07 -13.86 1.18
N ALA A 276 -22.40 -13.86 1.33
CA ALA A 276 -23.33 -13.56 0.24
C ALA A 276 -23.03 -12.21 -0.42
N ASP A 277 -22.81 -11.15 0.39
CA ASP A 277 -22.49 -9.80 -0.08
C ASP A 277 -21.18 -9.77 -0.89
N SER A 278 -20.19 -10.59 -0.50
CA SER A 278 -18.92 -10.69 -1.25
C SER A 278 -19.10 -11.43 -2.59
N ALA A 279 -19.95 -12.47 -2.60
CA ALA A 279 -20.28 -13.18 -3.82
C ALA A 279 -21.06 -12.29 -4.80
N GLU A 280 -22.01 -11.49 -4.30
CA GLU A 280 -22.77 -10.51 -5.09
C GLU A 280 -21.84 -9.45 -5.69
N ALA A 281 -20.99 -8.82 -4.87
CA ALA A 281 -20.02 -7.83 -5.34
C ALA A 281 -19.06 -8.40 -6.42
N ALA A 282 -18.70 -9.68 -6.32
CA ALA A 282 -17.90 -10.35 -7.34
C ALA A 282 -18.68 -10.55 -8.66
N GLN A 283 -19.99 -10.80 -8.60
CA GLN A 283 -20.82 -10.86 -9.81
C GLN A 283 -21.03 -9.47 -10.42
N ASP A 284 -21.22 -8.42 -9.62
CA ASP A 284 -21.31 -7.03 -10.11
C ASP A 284 -20.03 -6.62 -10.85
N ALA A 285 -18.87 -6.95 -10.27
CA ALA A 285 -17.58 -6.74 -10.93
C ALA A 285 -17.47 -7.52 -12.24
N TRP A 286 -18.02 -8.74 -12.31
CA TRP A 286 -18.07 -9.51 -13.55
C TRP A 286 -18.93 -8.85 -14.61
N ILE A 287 -20.13 -8.36 -14.26
CA ILE A 287 -21.01 -7.65 -15.20
C ILE A 287 -20.29 -6.45 -15.81
N ALA A 288 -19.62 -5.63 -15.00
CA ALA A 288 -18.84 -4.51 -15.49
C ALA A 288 -17.69 -4.93 -16.42
N LEU A 289 -17.01 -6.05 -16.13
CA LEU A 289 -15.96 -6.59 -17.00
C LEU A 289 -16.53 -7.13 -18.33
N GLU A 290 -17.71 -7.73 -18.31
CA GLU A 290 -18.39 -8.21 -19.52
C GLU A 290 -18.82 -7.07 -20.43
N GLU A 291 -19.35 -5.98 -19.86
CA GLU A 291 -19.69 -4.74 -20.59
C GLU A 291 -18.46 -4.09 -21.26
N LEU A 292 -17.27 -4.23 -20.64
CA LEU A 292 -15.99 -3.83 -21.22
C LEU A 292 -15.46 -4.81 -22.29
N GLY A 293 -16.20 -5.89 -22.58
CA GLY A 293 -15.92 -6.86 -23.63
C GLY A 293 -15.07 -8.07 -23.19
N HIS A 294 -14.76 -8.21 -21.90
CA HIS A 294 -14.05 -9.38 -21.39
C HIS A 294 -14.93 -10.64 -21.44
N ARG A 295 -14.31 -11.83 -21.47
CA ARG A 295 -15.03 -13.12 -21.59
C ARG A 295 -14.77 -14.02 -20.39
N ARG A 296 -15.84 -14.57 -19.81
CA ARG A 296 -15.73 -15.55 -18.72
C ARG A 296 -15.22 -16.86 -19.28
N VAL A 297 -14.26 -17.45 -18.60
CA VAL A 297 -13.79 -18.81 -18.90
C VAL A 297 -13.88 -19.67 -17.65
N ALA A 298 -14.37 -20.90 -17.81
CA ALA A 298 -14.29 -21.89 -16.76
C ALA A 298 -12.85 -22.43 -16.68
N LEU A 299 -12.33 -22.58 -15.47
CA LEU A 299 -11.14 -23.40 -15.26
C LEU A 299 -11.51 -24.87 -15.42
N ALA A 300 -10.67 -25.64 -16.09
CA ALA A 300 -10.84 -27.09 -16.17
C ALA A 300 -10.81 -27.70 -14.76
N PRO A 301 -11.53 -28.81 -14.50
CA PRO A 301 -11.55 -29.45 -13.18
C PRO A 301 -10.15 -29.74 -12.62
N ALA A 302 -9.21 -30.18 -13.47
CA ALA A 302 -7.82 -30.41 -13.08
C ALA A 302 -7.08 -29.13 -12.67
N GLN A 303 -7.31 -28.01 -13.36
CA GLN A 303 -6.72 -26.70 -13.01
C GLN A 303 -7.27 -26.19 -11.67
N ARG A 304 -8.58 -26.35 -11.45
CA ARG A 304 -9.22 -26.00 -10.17
C ARG A 304 -8.69 -26.87 -9.03
N ALA A 305 -8.57 -28.18 -9.24
CA ALA A 305 -8.02 -29.10 -8.25
C ALA A 305 -6.55 -28.76 -7.91
N MET A 306 -5.72 -28.49 -8.92
CA MET A 306 -4.33 -28.07 -8.73
C MET A 306 -4.23 -26.78 -7.92
N LEU A 307 -5.07 -25.77 -8.20
CA LEU A 307 -5.10 -24.53 -7.44
C LEU A 307 -5.44 -24.77 -5.96
N VAL A 308 -6.49 -25.55 -5.68
CA VAL A 308 -6.91 -25.88 -4.31
C VAL A 308 -5.82 -26.66 -3.58
N GLN A 309 -5.21 -27.66 -4.24
CA GLN A 309 -4.11 -28.44 -3.66
C GLN A 309 -2.86 -27.59 -3.38
N ALA A 310 -2.51 -26.65 -4.28
CA ALA A 310 -1.38 -25.77 -4.07
C ALA A 310 -1.60 -24.83 -2.87
N ILE A 311 -2.81 -24.27 -2.74
CA ILE A 311 -3.18 -23.44 -1.58
C ILE A 311 -3.15 -24.26 -0.29
N ALA A 312 -3.76 -25.45 -0.30
CA ALA A 312 -3.76 -26.35 0.86
C ALA A 312 -2.32 -26.74 1.26
N ALA A 313 -1.46 -27.08 0.29
CA ALA A 313 -0.07 -27.41 0.58
C ALA A 313 0.69 -26.25 1.23
N ILE A 314 0.45 -25.01 0.81
CA ILE A 314 1.03 -23.82 1.46
C ILE A 314 0.48 -23.67 2.88
N ASN A 315 -0.85 -23.74 3.05
CA ASN A 315 -1.50 -23.54 4.34
C ASN A 315 -1.17 -24.63 5.36
N ASP A 316 -1.03 -25.89 4.93
CA ASP A 316 -0.83 -27.03 5.82
C ASP A 316 0.64 -27.31 6.12
N LYS A 317 1.56 -26.94 5.20
CA LYS A 317 2.98 -27.30 5.31
C LYS A 317 3.92 -26.13 5.51
N ALA A 318 3.55 -24.93 5.02
CA ALA A 318 4.40 -23.74 5.13
C ALA A 318 3.89 -22.77 6.19
N TRP A 319 2.56 -22.56 6.26
CA TRP A 319 1.97 -21.59 7.19
C TRP A 319 2.05 -21.94 8.68
N PRO A 320 1.95 -23.21 9.14
CA PRO A 320 2.04 -23.54 10.56
C PRO A 320 3.45 -23.31 11.16
N VAL A 321 4.43 -22.99 10.31
CA VAL A 321 5.79 -22.60 10.68
C VAL A 321 5.95 -21.07 10.73
N LEU A 322 4.99 -20.31 10.16
CA LEU A 322 5.02 -18.86 9.99
C LEU A 322 3.99 -18.11 10.87
N SER A 323 3.13 -18.83 11.59
CA SER A 323 2.15 -18.32 12.58
C SER A 323 2.49 -18.82 13.97
#